data_AF-A0A2S2NV41-F1
#
_entry.id   AF-A0A2S2NV41-F1
#
_cell.length_a   1.000
_cell.length_b   1.000
_cell.length_c   1.000
_cell.angle_alpha   90.00
_cell.angle_beta   90.00
_cell.angle_gamma   90.00
#
_symmetry.space_group_name_H-M   'P 1'
#
loop_
_entity.id
_entity.type
_entity.pdbx_description
1 polymer ?
#
loop_
_entity_poly.entity_id
_entity_poly.type
_entity_poly.pdbx_seq_one_letter_code
_entity_poly.pdbx_strand_id
1 'polypeptide(L)'
;IMSLLHKVPFGPGINAHIIQHLKQIVEFLNPMDRYCTIMFDEMALEPGLHYDKHKDCVFGLEDYGHFRQPSFADHVLTFMIRGIKRKFKQPICFYFVKGTIKTLELKKCIEEVVLGVLSTGLNVVATVSDQGATNVAAINIFMKE
;
A
#
# COMPACT_ATOMS: atom_id res chain seq x y z
N ILE A 1 -20.61 18.23 2.31
CA ILE A 1 -19.20 17.77 2.28
C ILE A 1 -19.08 16.33 2.73
N MET A 2 -19.53 15.95 3.94
CA MET A 2 -19.44 14.56 4.43
C MET A 2 -20.12 13.52 3.50
N SER A 3 -21.30 13.82 2.96
CA SER A 3 -21.99 12.95 1.99
C SER A 3 -21.23 12.75 0.67
N LEU A 4 -20.36 13.69 0.30
CA LEU A 4 -19.49 13.58 -0.87
C LEU A 4 -18.25 12.73 -0.56
N LEU A 5 -17.63 12.93 0.62
CA LEU A 5 -16.45 12.17 1.04
C LEU A 5 -16.76 10.68 1.21
N HIS A 6 -17.96 10.32 1.68
CA HIS A 6 -18.39 8.92 1.76
C HIS A 6 -18.46 8.21 0.39
N LYS A 7 -18.50 8.96 -0.73
CA LYS A 7 -18.48 8.38 -2.08
C LYS A 7 -17.08 7.98 -2.55
N VAL A 8 -16.03 8.28 -1.78
CA VAL A 8 -14.65 7.88 -2.08
C VAL A 8 -14.25 6.81 -1.06
N PRO A 9 -14.49 5.52 -1.35
CA PRO A 9 -14.18 4.46 -0.41
C PRO A 9 -12.67 4.31 -0.26
N PHE A 10 -12.24 4.30 1.00
CA PHE A 10 -10.91 3.87 1.41
C PHE A 10 -11.05 2.67 2.35
N GLY A 11 -10.26 1.66 2.08
CA GLY A 11 -10.14 0.44 2.86
C GLY A 11 -8.75 -0.17 2.67
N PRO A 12 -8.39 -1.18 3.47
CA PRO A 12 -7.11 -1.87 3.36
C PRO A 12 -6.92 -2.52 1.98
N GLY A 13 -5.66 -2.63 1.55
CA GLY A 13 -5.28 -3.08 0.22
C GLY A 13 -5.10 -1.96 -0.78
N ILE A 14 -4.87 -2.35 -2.04
CA ILE A 14 -4.66 -1.42 -3.15
C ILE A 14 -5.98 -0.73 -3.50
N ASN A 15 -5.97 0.61 -3.50
CA ASN A 15 -7.16 1.36 -3.89
C ASN A 15 -7.34 1.38 -5.41
N ALA A 16 -8.32 0.62 -5.91
CA ALA A 16 -8.60 0.51 -7.35
C ALA A 16 -8.91 1.85 -8.02
N HIS A 17 -9.56 2.80 -7.33
CA HIS A 17 -9.83 4.13 -7.89
C HIS A 17 -8.54 4.93 -8.09
N ILE A 18 -7.59 4.81 -7.16
CA ILE A 18 -6.27 5.44 -7.29
C ILE A 18 -5.51 4.83 -8.46
N ILE A 19 -5.47 3.49 -8.57
CA ILE A 19 -4.81 2.81 -9.70
C ILE A 19 -5.41 3.23 -11.04
N GLN A 20 -6.74 3.25 -11.15
CA GLN A 20 -7.42 3.66 -12.38
C GLN A 20 -7.14 5.12 -12.75
N HIS A 21 -7.12 6.01 -11.75
CA HIS A 21 -6.79 7.41 -11.97
C HIS A 21 -5.33 7.61 -12.40
N LEU A 22 -4.40 6.88 -11.79
CA LEU A 22 -2.99 6.90 -12.17
C LEU A 22 -2.81 6.44 -13.62
N LYS A 23 -3.50 5.38 -14.05
CA LYS A 23 -3.47 4.90 -15.43
C LYS A 23 -3.84 6.01 -16.42
N GLN A 24 -4.90 6.76 -16.14
CA GLN A 24 -5.31 7.91 -16.96
C GLN A 24 -4.24 9.01 -16.99
N ILE A 25 -3.61 9.33 -15.86
CA ILE A 25 -2.55 10.35 -15.81
C ILE A 25 -1.34 9.91 -16.64
N VAL A 26 -0.95 8.63 -16.55
CA VAL A 26 0.25 8.08 -17.20
C VAL A 26 0.18 8.18 -18.72
N GLU A 27 -1.02 8.10 -19.31
CA GLU A 27 -1.24 8.27 -20.74
C GLU A 27 -0.71 9.62 -21.25
N PHE A 28 -0.81 10.68 -20.43
CA PHE A 28 -0.35 12.03 -20.75
C PHE A 28 1.08 12.33 -20.29
N LEU A 29 1.76 11.38 -19.63
CA LEU A 29 3.15 11.54 -19.20
C LEU A 29 4.12 11.26 -20.35
N ASN A 30 5.12 12.14 -20.47
CA ASN A 30 6.31 11.84 -21.28
C ASN A 30 6.99 10.56 -20.76
N PRO A 31 7.64 9.76 -21.62
CA PRO A 31 8.24 8.49 -21.21
C PRO A 31 9.15 8.58 -19.98
N MET A 32 9.97 9.64 -19.89
CA MET A 32 10.89 9.85 -18.76
C MET A 32 10.18 10.20 -17.44
N ASP A 33 8.96 10.71 -17.48
CA ASP A 33 8.19 11.06 -16.28
C ASP A 33 7.44 9.85 -15.70
N ARG A 34 7.45 8.71 -16.40
CA ARG A 34 6.81 7.45 -15.98
C ARG A 34 7.65 6.63 -15.01
N TYR A 35 8.92 6.99 -14.82
CA TYR A 35 9.81 6.30 -13.88
C TYR A 35 9.51 6.70 -12.43
N CYS A 36 9.30 5.69 -11.58
CA CYS A 36 8.96 5.87 -10.18
C CYS A 36 9.64 4.84 -9.28
N THR A 37 9.64 5.14 -7.99
CA THR A 37 9.96 4.19 -6.92
C THR A 37 8.71 3.89 -6.10
N ILE A 38 8.71 2.74 -5.45
CA ILE A 38 7.71 2.39 -4.43
C ILE A 38 8.40 2.49 -3.08
N MET A 39 7.84 3.26 -2.16
CA MET A 39 8.35 3.41 -0.81
C MET A 39 7.34 2.82 0.17
N PHE A 40 7.80 2.13 1.20
CA PHE A 40 6.93 1.60 2.22
C PHE A 40 7.55 1.68 3.61
N ASP A 41 6.68 1.82 4.61
CA ASP A 41 7.07 1.91 6.02
C ASP A 41 5.90 1.48 6.92
N GLU A 42 6.24 1.08 8.15
CA GLU A 42 5.30 0.72 9.20
C GLU A 42 5.11 1.87 10.19
N MET A 43 3.88 2.10 10.62
CA MET A 43 3.54 3.10 11.63
C MET A 43 2.72 2.44 12.74
N ALA A 44 3.14 2.64 13.99
CA ALA A 44 2.41 2.17 15.17
C ALA A 44 1.04 2.86 15.29
N LEU A 45 0.05 2.09 15.73
CA LEU A 45 -1.32 2.50 16.01
C LEU A 45 -1.70 2.08 17.43
N GLU A 46 -2.65 2.80 18.03
CA GLU A 46 -3.28 2.33 19.26
C GLU A 46 -4.27 1.21 18.93
N PRO A 47 -4.13 0.00 19.51
CA PRO A 47 -5.04 -1.09 19.24
C PRO A 47 -6.43 -0.79 19.80
N GLY A 48 -7.47 -1.03 19.01
CA GLY A 48 -8.85 -0.85 19.46
C GLY A 48 -9.85 -1.25 18.39
N LEU A 49 -11.04 -1.68 18.81
CA LEU A 49 -12.12 -1.99 17.87
C LEU A 49 -13.02 -0.77 17.68
N HIS A 50 -13.35 -0.51 16.43
CA HIS A 50 -14.31 0.53 16.08
C HIS A 50 -15.35 -0.03 15.12
N TYR A 51 -16.63 0.09 15.46
CA TYR A 51 -17.71 -0.33 14.58
C TYR A 51 -18.24 0.87 13.78
N ASP A 52 -18.10 0.79 12.46
CA ASP A 52 -18.67 1.74 11.51
C ASP A 52 -20.06 1.28 11.09
N LYS A 53 -21.08 1.99 11.59
CA LYS A 53 -22.49 1.73 11.30
C LYS A 53 -22.87 1.91 9.84
N HIS A 54 -22.16 2.76 9.10
CA HIS A 54 -22.47 3.03 7.69
C HIS A 54 -21.97 1.91 6.78
N LYS A 55 -20.80 1.36 7.10
CA LYS A 55 -20.21 0.22 6.38
C LYS A 55 -20.63 -1.13 6.93
N ASP A 56 -21.34 -1.15 8.05
CA ASP A 56 -21.66 -2.34 8.83
C ASP A 56 -20.43 -3.24 9.05
N CYS A 57 -19.34 -2.63 9.51
CA CYS A 57 -18.04 -3.29 9.60
C CYS A 57 -17.29 -2.89 10.88
N VAL A 58 -16.59 -3.86 11.47
CA VAL A 58 -15.68 -3.64 12.60
C VAL A 58 -14.26 -3.44 12.08
N PHE A 59 -13.64 -2.31 12.42
CA PHE A 59 -12.23 -2.00 12.23
C PHE A 59 -11.41 -2.35 13.49
N GLY A 60 -10.08 -2.42 13.34
CA GLY A 60 -9.15 -2.66 14.44
C GLY A 60 -8.54 -4.06 14.49
N LEU A 61 -8.85 -4.89 13.50
CA LEU A 61 -8.23 -6.20 13.31
C LEU A 61 -7.21 -6.17 12.17
N GLU A 62 -6.32 -7.15 12.13
CA GLU A 62 -5.44 -7.37 10.97
C GLU A 62 -6.28 -7.53 9.69
N ASP A 63 -5.90 -6.76 8.67
CA ASP A 63 -6.65 -6.64 7.43
C ASP A 63 -5.72 -6.32 6.27
N TYR A 64 -5.58 -7.30 5.38
CA TYR A 64 -4.78 -7.24 4.16
C TYR A 64 -5.65 -6.92 2.93
N GLY A 65 -6.87 -6.41 3.14
CA GLY A 65 -7.85 -6.05 2.10
C GLY A 65 -8.68 -7.23 1.61
N HIS A 66 -8.03 -8.31 1.19
CA HIS A 66 -8.68 -9.55 0.73
C HIS A 66 -8.77 -10.62 1.82
N PHE A 67 -8.01 -10.45 2.92
CA PHE A 67 -7.89 -11.41 4.00
C PHE A 67 -7.80 -10.70 5.34
N ARG A 68 -8.54 -11.21 6.33
CA ARG A 68 -8.61 -10.66 7.69
C ARG A 68 -8.30 -11.73 8.73
N GLN A 69 -7.59 -11.36 9.79
CA GLN A 69 -7.32 -12.25 10.92
C GLN A 69 -8.00 -11.73 12.19
N PRO A 70 -8.41 -12.61 13.12
CA PRO A 70 -9.06 -12.23 14.38
C PRO A 70 -8.04 -11.76 15.44
N SER A 71 -7.10 -10.92 15.03
CA SER A 71 -6.03 -10.35 15.85
C SER A 71 -6.09 -8.83 15.80
N PHE A 72 -5.93 -8.17 16.95
CA PHE A 72 -5.87 -6.71 17.00
C PHE A 72 -4.68 -6.20 16.21
N ALA A 73 -4.94 -5.29 15.27
CA ALA A 73 -3.89 -4.57 14.59
C ALA A 73 -3.38 -3.45 15.50
N ASP A 74 -2.07 -3.31 15.56
CA ASP A 74 -1.35 -2.31 16.34
C ASP A 74 -0.35 -1.53 15.47
N HIS A 75 -0.28 -1.84 14.17
CA HIS A 75 0.50 -1.13 13.18
C HIS A 75 -0.27 -1.03 11.86
N VAL A 76 0.12 -0.06 11.03
CA VAL A 76 -0.29 0.04 9.63
C VAL A 76 0.96 0.02 8.75
N LEU A 77 0.98 -0.89 7.78
CA LEU A 77 1.96 -0.91 6.71
C LEU A 77 1.43 -0.07 5.56
N THR A 78 2.18 0.94 5.11
CA THR A 78 1.75 1.87 4.07
C THR A 78 2.68 1.82 2.87
N PHE A 79 2.11 1.93 1.65
CA PHE A 79 2.87 2.00 0.40
C PHE A 79 2.54 3.28 -0.37
N MET A 80 3.59 3.95 -0.84
CA MET A 80 3.51 5.17 -1.63
C MET A 80 4.32 5.05 -2.91
N ILE A 81 3.80 5.58 -4.01
CA ILE A 81 4.60 5.80 -5.22
C ILE A 81 5.28 7.17 -5.16
N ARG A 82 6.49 7.27 -5.70
CA ARG A 82 7.22 8.52 -5.85
C ARG A 82 7.85 8.61 -7.24
N GLY A 83 7.53 9.68 -7.97
CA GLY A 83 8.17 9.95 -9.26
C GLY A 83 9.65 10.33 -9.10
N ILE A 84 10.48 9.86 -10.03
CA ILE A 84 11.92 10.12 -10.03
C ILE A 84 12.23 11.45 -10.71
N LYS A 85 11.83 11.59 -11.98
CA LYS A 85 12.02 12.83 -12.74
C LYS A 85 10.95 13.85 -12.42
N ARG A 86 9.68 13.47 -12.59
CA ARG A 86 8.54 14.30 -12.20
C ARG A 86 8.33 14.20 -10.71
N LYS A 87 8.32 15.34 -10.02
CA LYS A 87 8.06 15.38 -8.57
C LYS A 87 6.58 15.12 -8.29
N PHE A 88 6.26 13.89 -7.91
CA PHE A 88 4.96 13.53 -7.34
C PHE A 88 5.13 12.43 -6.29
N LYS A 89 4.20 12.36 -5.33
CA LYS A 89 4.10 11.26 -4.37
C LYS A 89 2.63 11.02 -4.04
N GLN A 90 2.22 9.76 -3.92
CA GLN A 90 0.83 9.40 -3.66
C GLN A 90 0.77 8.08 -2.87
N PRO A 91 0.05 8.01 -1.74
CA PRO A 91 -0.27 6.73 -1.11
C PRO A 91 -1.21 5.93 -2.00
N ILE A 92 -0.94 4.63 -2.15
CA ILE A 92 -1.69 3.74 -3.04
C ILE A 92 -2.29 2.54 -2.32
N CYS A 93 -1.73 2.16 -1.18
CA CYS A 93 -2.11 0.96 -0.46
C CYS A 93 -1.75 1.11 1.02
N PHE A 94 -2.56 0.51 1.88
CA PHE A 94 -2.22 0.30 3.28
C PHE A 94 -2.81 -1.02 3.77
N TYR A 95 -2.18 -1.62 4.77
CA TYR A 95 -2.64 -2.85 5.41
C TYR A 95 -2.55 -2.71 6.92
N PHE A 96 -3.52 -3.27 7.65
CA PHE A 96 -3.47 -3.32 9.10
C PHE A 96 -2.79 -4.63 9.53
N VAL A 97 -1.74 -4.51 10.35
CA VAL A 97 -0.90 -5.64 10.76
C VAL A 97 -0.72 -5.64 12.28
N LYS A 98 -0.33 -6.79 12.83
CA LYS A 98 -0.01 -6.95 14.25
C LYS A 98 1.49 -7.13 14.44
N GLY A 99 2.07 -6.32 15.30
CA GLY A 99 3.51 -6.13 15.47
C GLY A 99 4.18 -5.76 14.16
N THR A 100 5.41 -6.23 14.00
CA THR A 100 6.09 -6.22 12.71
C THR A 100 5.47 -7.25 11.78
N ILE A 101 5.18 -6.87 10.53
CA ILE A 101 4.68 -7.81 9.53
C ILE A 101 5.62 -9.03 9.38
N LYS A 102 5.05 -10.18 9.03
CA LYS A 102 5.85 -11.37 8.72
C LYS A 102 6.54 -11.20 7.36
N THR A 103 7.80 -11.62 7.25
CA THR A 103 8.61 -11.47 6.02
C THR A 103 7.91 -11.99 4.76
N LEU A 104 7.29 -13.18 4.83
CA LEU A 104 6.58 -13.75 3.68
C LEU A 104 5.33 -12.97 3.30
N GLU A 105 4.61 -12.40 4.28
CA GLU A 105 3.44 -11.57 3.99
C GLU A 105 3.86 -10.22 3.41
N LEU A 106 4.96 -9.63 3.91
CA LEU A 106 5.54 -8.42 3.31
C LEU A 106 5.98 -8.66 1.87
N LYS A 107 6.62 -9.79 1.58
CA LYS A 107 7.01 -10.19 0.21
C LYS A 107 5.79 -10.19 -0.71
N LYS A 108 4.70 -10.84 -0.31
CA LYS A 108 3.44 -10.84 -1.09
C LYS A 108 2.86 -9.44 -1.27
N CYS A 109 2.85 -8.62 -0.22
CA CYS A 109 2.36 -7.24 -0.29
C CYS A 109 3.20 -6.42 -1.29
N ILE A 110 4.53 -6.54 -1.25
CA ILE A 110 5.43 -5.87 -2.20
C ILE A 110 5.11 -6.32 -3.63
N GLU A 111 4.97 -7.62 -3.90
CA GLU A 111 4.60 -8.13 -5.22
C GLU A 111 3.28 -7.57 -5.71
N GLU A 112 2.24 -7.65 -4.87
CA GLU A 112 0.90 -7.15 -5.20
C GLU A 112 0.95 -5.66 -5.58
N VAL A 113 1.62 -4.85 -4.76
CA VAL A 113 1.75 -3.40 -4.96
C VAL A 113 2.57 -3.09 -6.21
N VAL A 114 3.68 -3.78 -6.44
CA VAL A 114 4.53 -3.61 -7.64
C VAL A 114 3.71 -3.94 -8.91
N LEU A 115 3.02 -5.07 -8.93
CA LEU A 115 2.17 -5.46 -10.07
C LEU A 115 1.03 -4.47 -10.28
N GLY A 116 0.40 -3.99 -9.21
CA GLY A 116 -0.63 -2.95 -9.26
C GLY A 116 -0.13 -1.66 -9.89
N VAL A 117 1.07 -1.19 -9.50
CA VAL A 117 1.67 0.03 -10.07
C VAL A 117 2.08 -0.18 -11.53
N LEU A 118 2.69 -1.30 -11.87
CA LEU A 118 3.08 -1.62 -13.25
C LEU A 118 1.86 -1.64 -14.18
N SER A 119 0.70 -2.10 -13.70
CA SER A 119 -0.56 -2.10 -14.47
C SER A 119 -1.06 -0.71 -14.89
N THR A 120 -0.56 0.35 -14.26
CA THR A 120 -0.85 1.76 -14.62
C THR A 120 -0.05 2.25 -15.82
N GLY A 121 1.01 1.53 -16.22
CA GLY A 121 1.98 1.97 -17.22
C GLY A 121 3.16 2.79 -16.67
N LEU A 122 3.24 2.95 -15.34
CA LEU A 122 4.45 3.45 -14.68
C LEU A 122 5.57 2.41 -14.72
N ASN A 123 6.81 2.87 -14.78
CA ASN A 123 8.01 2.04 -14.71
C ASN A 123 8.57 2.09 -13.29
N VAL A 124 8.40 1.00 -12.54
CA VAL A 124 8.98 0.85 -11.20
C VAL A 124 10.44 0.42 -11.35
N VAL A 125 11.38 1.20 -10.81
CA VAL A 125 12.82 0.88 -10.91
C VAL A 125 13.49 0.57 -9.58
N ALA A 126 12.83 0.89 -8.46
CA ALA A 126 13.32 0.57 -7.14
C ALA A 126 12.18 0.54 -6.12
N THR A 127 12.38 -0.29 -5.09
CA THR A 127 11.64 -0.21 -3.82
C THR A 127 12.53 0.47 -2.76
N VAL A 128 11.92 1.17 -1.81
CA VAL A 128 12.62 1.87 -0.72
C VAL A 128 11.92 1.54 0.60
N SER A 129 12.70 1.11 1.59
CA SER A 129 12.24 0.81 2.95
C SER A 129 13.28 1.28 3.96
N ASP A 130 12.93 1.21 5.25
CA ASP A 130 13.92 1.31 6.32
C ASP A 130 14.81 0.05 6.41
N GLN A 131 15.66 0.00 7.43
CA GLN A 131 16.59 -1.11 7.69
C GLN A 131 16.02 -2.18 8.64
N GLY A 132 14.71 -2.22 8.87
CA GLY A 132 14.06 -3.21 9.70
C GLY A 132 14.39 -4.64 9.27
N ALA A 133 14.61 -5.55 10.22
CA ALA A 133 15.05 -6.92 9.93
C ALA A 133 14.10 -7.66 8.98
N THR A 134 12.79 -7.44 9.12
CA THR A 134 11.77 -7.99 8.21
C THR A 134 11.91 -7.45 6.79
N ASN A 135 12.13 -6.14 6.64
CA ASN A 135 12.29 -5.48 5.35
C ASN A 135 13.53 -6.01 4.63
N VAL A 136 14.67 -6.08 5.34
CA VAL A 136 15.91 -6.66 4.82
C VAL A 136 15.70 -8.11 4.39
N ALA A 137 15.04 -8.92 5.23
CA ALA A 137 14.77 -10.32 4.92
C ALA A 137 13.86 -10.47 3.68
N ALA A 138 12.83 -9.63 3.52
CA ALA A 138 11.91 -9.70 2.38
C ALA A 138 12.61 -9.31 1.08
N ILE A 139 13.42 -8.24 1.08
CA ILE A 139 14.20 -7.82 -0.09
C ILE A 139 15.23 -8.90 -0.49
N ASN A 140 15.86 -9.56 0.49
CA ASN A 140 16.80 -10.65 0.23
C ASN A 140 16.14 -11.90 -0.39
N ILE A 141 14.83 -12.11 -0.22
CA ILE A 141 14.11 -13.18 -0.92
C ILE A 141 14.09 -12.88 -2.41
N PHE A 142 13.71 -11.65 -2.80
CA PHE A 142 13.69 -11.24 -4.22
C PHE A 142 15.06 -11.27 -4.90
N MET A 143 16.14 -11.00 -4.17
CA MET A 143 17.50 -11.04 -4.74
C MET A 143 18.02 -12.46 -5.01
N LYS A 144 17.38 -13.48 -4.45
CA LYS A 144 17.78 -14.90 -4.59
C LYS A 144 16.99 -15.64 -5.67
N GLU A 145 15.90 -15.04 -6.17
CA GLU A 145 15.11 -15.52 -7.30
C GLU A 145 15.75 -15.08 -8.63
#